data_AF-A0A2E8UYC3-F1
#
_entry.id   AF-A0A2E8UYC3-F1
#
_cell.length_a   1.000
_cell.length_b   1.000
_cell.length_c   1.000
_cell.angle_alpha   90.00
_cell.angle_beta   90.00
_cell.angle_gamma   90.00
#
_symmetry.space_group_name_H-M   'P 1'
#
loop_
_entity.id
_entity.type
_entity.pdbx_description
1 polymer ?
#
loop_
_entity_poly.entity_id
_entity_poly.type
_entity_poly.pdbx_seq_one_letter_code
_entity_poly.pdbx_strand_id
1 'polypeptide(L)'
;MSPNFDPAPRPALRKAPDANVHPTTHVASAHAGDAILEGRKVAIQATIPKKLRKQLRRSAKSAGVSIDEFVTIALANEIRRRSD
;
A
#
# COMPACT_ATOMS: atom_id res chain seq x y z
N MET A 1 -1.86 -8.16 47.35
CA MET A 1 -3.13 -8.64 46.77
C MET A 1 -2.89 -9.04 45.33
N SER A 2 -3.03 -10.32 44.99
CA SER A 2 -2.87 -10.82 43.61
C SER A 2 -4.19 -10.67 42.86
N PRO A 3 -4.21 -10.21 41.59
CA PRO A 3 -5.45 -10.12 40.81
C PRO A 3 -5.92 -11.54 40.46
N ASN A 4 -7.13 -11.90 40.89
CA ASN A 4 -7.77 -13.17 40.56
C ASN A 4 -8.12 -13.15 39.06
N PHE A 5 -7.44 -13.95 38.25
CA PHE A 5 -7.70 -14.06 36.82
C PHE A 5 -8.83 -15.05 36.59
N ASP A 6 -9.99 -14.58 36.13
CA ASP A 6 -11.13 -15.42 35.77
C ASP A 6 -10.92 -15.99 34.35
N PRO A 7 -10.81 -17.33 34.21
CA PRO A 7 -10.59 -17.98 32.93
C PRO A 7 -11.87 -18.09 32.07
N ALA A 8 -13.03 -17.64 32.54
CA ALA A 8 -14.26 -17.68 31.76
C ALA A 8 -14.14 -16.81 30.49
N PRO A 9 -14.54 -17.33 29.31
CA PRO A 9 -14.59 -16.51 28.10
C PRO A 9 -15.56 -15.36 28.31
N ARG A 10 -15.07 -14.13 28.18
CA ARG A 10 -15.89 -12.94 28.32
C ARG A 10 -17.02 -12.96 27.28
N PRO A 11 -18.25 -12.59 27.64
CA PRO A 11 -19.34 -12.48 26.66
C PRO A 11 -18.94 -11.57 25.50
N ALA A 12 -19.21 -12.02 24.27
CA ALA A 12 -18.94 -11.23 23.08
C ALA A 12 -19.75 -9.91 23.11
N LEU A 13 -19.10 -8.79 22.79
CA LEU A 13 -19.76 -7.50 22.67
C LEU A 13 -20.83 -7.58 21.56
N ARG A 14 -22.09 -7.24 21.87
CA ARG A 14 -23.18 -7.27 20.88
C ARG A 14 -23.24 -5.96 20.12
N LYS A 15 -23.63 -6.04 18.85
CA LYS A 15 -23.87 -4.86 17.99
C LYS A 15 -24.97 -4.01 18.62
N ALA A 16 -24.74 -2.71 18.75
CA ALA A 16 -25.72 -1.77 19.25
C ALA A 16 -26.91 -1.63 18.26
N PRO A 17 -28.14 -1.42 18.75
CA PRO A 17 -29.34 -1.36 17.89
C PRO A 17 -29.35 -0.16 16.95
N ASP A 18 -28.64 0.91 17.30
CA ASP A 18 -28.46 2.16 16.56
C ASP A 18 -27.24 2.14 15.64
N ALA A 19 -26.53 1.01 15.52
CA ALA A 19 -25.34 0.89 14.67
C ALA A 19 -25.62 1.15 13.18
N ASN A 20 -26.89 1.18 12.76
CA ASN A 20 -27.29 1.56 11.39
C ASN A 20 -27.77 3.02 11.29
N VAL A 21 -27.93 3.73 12.41
CA VAL A 21 -28.40 5.13 12.48
C VAL A 21 -27.23 6.10 12.43
N HIS A 22 -26.09 5.69 13.00
CA HIS A 22 -24.86 6.45 12.90
C HIS A 22 -24.12 6.07 11.61
N PRO A 23 -23.58 7.05 10.85
CA PRO A 23 -22.70 6.75 9.73
C PRO A 23 -21.48 6.03 10.30
N THR A 24 -21.48 4.70 10.20
CA THR A 24 -20.27 3.92 10.43
C THR A 24 -19.32 4.31 9.31
N THR A 25 -18.12 4.74 9.68
CA THR A 25 -17.04 4.95 8.73
C THR A 25 -16.62 3.57 8.21
N HIS A 26 -17.46 2.92 7.41
CA HIS A 26 -17.02 1.90 6.47
C HIS A 26 -16.19 2.64 5.42
N VAL A 27 -15.00 3.06 5.81
CA VAL A 27 -13.92 3.13 4.84
C VAL A 27 -13.77 1.67 4.43
N ALA A 28 -14.43 1.26 3.34
CA ALA A 28 -13.93 0.16 2.56
C ALA A 28 -12.49 0.59 2.28
N SER A 29 -11.55 0.06 3.05
CA SER A 29 -10.15 0.22 2.77
C SER A 29 -10.00 -0.39 1.40
N ALA A 30 -9.96 0.45 0.37
CA ALA A 30 -9.55 0.06 -0.96
C ALA A 30 -8.12 -0.43 -0.79
N HIS A 31 -7.99 -1.71 -0.48
CA HIS A 31 -6.70 -2.30 -0.24
C HIS A 31 -5.96 -2.24 -1.56
N ALA A 32 -4.67 -1.96 -1.51
CA ALA A 32 -3.84 -1.90 -2.71
C ALA A 32 -3.99 -3.17 -3.58
N GLY A 33 -4.27 -4.33 -2.95
CA GLY A 33 -4.59 -5.58 -3.64
C GLY A 33 -5.77 -5.48 -4.61
N ASP A 34 -6.89 -4.89 -4.20
CA ASP A 34 -8.07 -4.76 -5.06
C ASP A 34 -7.79 -3.81 -6.24
N ALA A 35 -7.07 -2.72 -5.98
CA ALA A 35 -6.65 -1.79 -7.03
C ALA A 35 -5.72 -2.46 -8.07
N ILE A 36 -4.81 -3.34 -7.63
CA ILE A 36 -3.92 -4.10 -8.53
C ILE A 36 -4.72 -5.06 -9.41
N LEU A 37 -5.66 -5.82 -8.81
CA LEU A 37 -6.49 -6.79 -9.53
C LEU A 37 -7.38 -6.13 -10.59
N GLU A 38 -7.83 -4.91 -10.33
CA GLU A 38 -8.59 -4.10 -11.28
C GLU A 38 -7.72 -3.35 -12.31
N GLY A 39 -6.39 -3.56 -12.30
CA GLY A 39 -5.47 -2.92 -13.22
C GLY A 39 -5.31 -1.41 -13.00
N ARG A 40 -5.69 -0.90 -11.83
CA ARG A 40 -5.52 0.51 -11.48
C ARG A 40 -4.08 0.80 -11.09
N LYS A 41 -3.63 2.03 -11.36
CA LYS A 41 -2.30 2.50 -10.94
C LYS A 41 -2.25 2.59 -9.41
N VAL A 42 -1.20 2.04 -8.82
CA VAL A 42 -0.96 2.06 -7.37
C VAL A 42 0.33 2.81 -7.08
N ALA A 43 0.29 3.68 -6.07
CA ALA A 43 1.47 4.39 -5.61
C ALA A 43 2.40 3.43 -4.85
N ILE A 44 3.64 3.30 -5.32
CA ILE A 44 4.68 2.49 -4.66
C ILE A 44 5.68 3.44 -4.02
N GLN A 45 5.93 3.27 -2.73
CA GLN A 45 6.97 4.00 -2.01
C GLN A 45 8.19 3.10 -1.83
N ALA A 46 9.36 3.59 -2.27
CA ALA A 46 10.60 2.86 -2.13
C ALA A 46 11.70 3.77 -1.59
N THR A 47 12.44 3.29 -0.60
CA THR A 47 13.63 3.97 -0.09
C THR A 47 14.84 3.51 -0.91
N ILE A 48 15.51 4.45 -1.58
CA ILE A 48 16.70 4.17 -2.37
C ILE A 48 17.92 4.96 -1.88
N PRO A 49 19.14 4.40 -2.00
CA PRO A 49 20.36 5.10 -1.63
C PRO A 49 20.54 6.44 -2.35
N LYS A 50 21.10 7.43 -1.65
CA LYS A 50 21.29 8.80 -2.15
C LYS A 50 22.06 8.85 -3.48
N LYS A 51 23.06 7.99 -3.66
CA LYS A 51 23.85 7.89 -4.90
C LYS A 51 22.95 7.47 -6.08
N LEU A 52 22.17 6.40 -5.90
CA LEU A 52 21.23 5.91 -6.91
C LEU A 52 20.17 6.96 -7.25
N ARG A 53 19.59 7.62 -6.24
CA ARG A 53 18.62 8.71 -6.45
C ARG A 53 19.19 9.85 -7.31
N LYS A 54 20.46 10.23 -7.07
CA LYS A 54 21.13 11.29 -7.87
C LYS A 54 21.35 10.85 -9.31
N GLN A 55 21.79 9.61 -9.53
CA GLN A 55 21.98 9.06 -10.86
C GLN A 55 20.66 9.04 -11.64
N LEU A 56 19.58 8.57 -11.00
CA LEU A 56 18.25 8.49 -11.59
C LEU A 56 17.75 9.87 -12.04
N ARG A 57 17.89 10.89 -11.18
CA ARG A 57 17.56 12.29 -11.54
C ARG A 57 18.34 12.80 -12.76
N ARG A 58 19.62 12.44 -12.88
CA ARG A 58 20.46 12.84 -14.03
C ARG A 58 20.02 12.14 -15.30
N SER A 59 19.79 10.83 -15.24
CA SER A 59 19.33 10.03 -16.37
C SER A 59 17.97 10.50 -16.88
N ALA A 60 16.99 10.68 -15.99
CA ALA A 60 15.67 11.22 -16.32
C ALA A 60 15.76 12.61 -16.99
N LYS A 61 16.58 13.51 -16.42
CA LYS A 61 16.83 14.83 -17.03
C LYS A 61 17.44 14.73 -18.43
N SER A 62 18.40 13.83 -18.65
CA SER A 62 19.02 13.66 -19.98
C SER A 62 18.05 13.09 -21.02
N ALA A 63 17.12 12.24 -20.59
CA ALA A 63 16.10 11.64 -21.43
C ALA A 63 14.88 12.56 -21.63
N GLY A 64 14.79 13.70 -20.92
CA GLY A 64 13.68 14.65 -21.02
C GLY A 64 12.37 14.14 -20.41
N VAL A 65 12.40 13.09 -19.59
CA VAL A 65 11.21 12.45 -18.99
C VAL A 65 11.14 12.68 -17.49
N SER A 66 9.95 12.44 -16.92
CA SER A 66 9.77 12.47 -15.47
C SER A 66 10.51 11.30 -14.79
N ILE A 67 10.83 11.47 -13.50
CA ILE A 67 11.47 10.42 -12.70
C ILE A 67 10.59 9.17 -12.64
N ASP A 68 9.29 9.34 -12.45
CA ASP A 68 8.34 8.23 -12.30
C ASP A 68 8.19 7.46 -13.61
N GLU A 69 8.14 8.17 -14.74
CA GLU A 69 8.12 7.55 -16.07
C GLU A 69 9.41 6.78 -16.37
N PHE A 70 10.57 7.37 -16.04
CA PHE A 70 11.85 6.69 -16.18
C PHE A 70 11.92 5.39 -15.36
N VAL A 71 11.43 5.43 -14.11
CA VAL A 71 11.35 4.24 -13.25
C VAL A 71 10.38 3.21 -13.81
N THR A 72 9.21 3.65 -14.31
CA THR A 72 8.19 2.77 -14.89
C THR A 72 8.74 2.00 -16.09
N ILE A 73 9.46 2.68 -16.99
CA ILE A 73 10.10 2.06 -18.15
C ILE A 73 11.16 1.05 -17.71
N ALA A 74 12.04 1.46 -16.78
CA ALA A 74 13.10 0.57 -16.28
C ALA A 74 12.53 -0.69 -15.62
N LEU A 75 11.47 -0.54 -14.82
CA LEU A 75 10.80 -1.66 -14.15
C LEU A 75 10.10 -2.58 -15.15
N ALA A 76 9.40 -2.03 -16.15
CA ALA A 76 8.76 -2.82 -17.19
C ALA A 76 9.77 -3.67 -17.99
N ASN A 77 10.93 -3.09 -18.32
CA ASN A 77 12.00 -3.81 -19.01
C ASN A 77 12.59 -4.94 -18.15
N GLU A 78 12.81 -4.69 -16.85
CA GLU A 78 13.32 -5.71 -15.93
C GLU A 78 12.30 -6.85 -15.71
N ILE A 79 11.01 -6.53 -15.62
CA ILE A 79 9.94 -7.55 -15.53
C ILE A 79 9.95 -8.42 -16.79
N ARG A 80 9.95 -7.81 -17.98
CA ARG A 80 10.01 -8.57 -19.24
C ARG A 80 11.24 -9.49 -19.29
N ARG A 81 12.41 -8.96 -18.94
CA ARG A 81 13.67 -9.72 -18.92
C ARG A 81 13.65 -10.93 -17.98
N ARG A 82 12.87 -10.88 -16.89
CA ARG A 82 12.74 -12.00 -15.94
C ARG A 82 11.67 -13.02 -16.33
N SER A 83 10.74 -12.62 -17.18
CA SER A 83 9.65 -13.46 -17.66
C SER A 83 10.03 -14.31 -18.87
N ASP A 84 11.13 -13.96 -19.55
CA ASP A 84 11.78 -14.74 -20.61
C ASP A 84 12.80 -15.74 -20.02
#